data_AF-A0A6P0SZF0-F1
#
_entry.id   AF-A0A6P0SZF0-F1
#
_cell.length_a   1.000
_cell.length_b   1.000
_cell.length_c   1.000
_cell.angle_alpha   90.00
_cell.angle_beta   90.00
_cell.angle_gamma   90.00
#
_symmetry.space_group_name_H-M   'P 1'
#
loop_
_entity.id
_entity.type
_entity.pdbx_description
1 polymer ?
#
loop_
_entity_poly.entity_id
_entity_poly.type
_entity_poly.pdbx_seq_one_letter_code
_entity_poly.pdbx_strand_id
1 'polypeptide(L)' 'KSPKVGWGHSTWQEGVKLAEATGVKKLAIFHHEPNHCDDFLDNLAVEVKEVFDGAFIVKEGMIVTVN' A
#
# COMPACT_ATOMS: atom_id res chain seq x y z
N LYS A 1 11.34 -14.18 -10.46
CA LYS A 1 10.65 -14.31 -9.16
C LYS A 1 9.62 -15.42 -9.30
N SER A 2 9.58 -16.41 -8.41
CA SER A 2 8.50 -17.41 -8.39
C SER A 2 7.17 -16.71 -8.04
N PRO A 3 6.04 -17.15 -8.60
CA PRO A 3 4.73 -16.60 -8.25
C PRO A 3 4.44 -16.85 -6.77
N LYS A 4 3.99 -15.80 -6.05
CA LYS A 4 3.60 -15.88 -4.63
C LYS A 4 2.09 -16.11 -4.44
N VAL A 5 1.44 -16.67 -5.45
CA VAL A 5 0.01 -17.00 -5.41
C VAL A 5 -0.23 -18.05 -4.33
N GLY A 6 -1.28 -17.84 -3.51
CA GLY A 6 -1.64 -18.77 -2.43
C GLY A 6 -0.98 -18.49 -1.07
N TRP A 7 -0.17 -17.44 -0.95
CA TRP A 7 0.46 -17.07 0.34
C TRP A 7 -0.47 -16.32 1.29
N GLY A 8 -1.67 -15.93 0.82
CA GLY A 8 -2.62 -15.14 1.63
C GLY A 8 -2.29 -13.64 1.72
N HIS A 9 -1.48 -13.10 0.80
CA HIS A 9 -1.21 -11.66 0.70
C HIS A 9 -2.02 -11.00 -0.42
N SER A 10 -2.46 -9.77 -0.19
CA SER A 10 -3.09 -8.91 -1.19
C SER A 10 -2.03 -8.13 -1.98
N THR A 11 -2.38 -7.75 -3.21
CA THR A 11 -1.67 -6.67 -3.91
C THR A 11 -2.18 -5.32 -3.42
N TRP A 12 -1.42 -4.24 -3.66
CA TRP A 12 -1.88 -2.90 -3.33
C TRP A 12 -3.12 -2.50 -4.13
N GLN A 13 -3.26 -3.00 -5.36
CA GLN A 13 -4.43 -2.74 -6.22
C GLN A 13 -5.70 -3.30 -5.61
N GLU A 14 -5.66 -4.52 -5.04
CA GLU A 14 -6.81 -5.08 -4.34
C GLU A 14 -7.15 -4.26 -3.08
N GLY A 15 -6.14 -3.71 -2.40
CA GLY A 15 -6.34 -2.76 -1.31
C GLY A 15 -7.04 -1.48 -1.75
N VAL A 16 -6.64 -0.89 -2.88
CA VAL A 16 -7.28 0.30 -3.47
C VAL A 16 -8.71 0.02 -3.86
N LYS A 17 -8.99 -1.08 -4.57
CA LYS A 17 -10.37 -1.46 -4.94
C LYS A 17 -11.28 -1.55 -3.72
N LEU A 18 -10.79 -2.14 -2.64
CA LEU A 18 -11.55 -2.24 -1.38
C LEU A 18 -11.76 -0.86 -0.75
N ALA A 19 -10.75 0.00 -0.76
CA ALA A 19 -10.84 1.36 -0.21
C ALA A 19 -11.89 2.20 -0.96
N GLU A 20 -11.89 2.13 -2.29
CA GLU A 20 -12.89 2.79 -3.14
C GLU A 20 -14.30 2.24 -2.89
N ALA A 21 -14.45 0.92 -2.85
CA ALA A 21 -15.73 0.26 -2.63
C ALA A 21 -16.37 0.58 -1.26
N THR A 22 -15.54 0.90 -0.26
CA THR A 22 -15.98 1.21 1.11
C THR A 22 -16.07 2.71 1.39
N GLY A 23 -15.56 3.56 0.49
CA GLY A 23 -15.56 5.01 0.65
C GLY A 23 -14.67 5.52 1.79
N VAL A 24 -13.64 4.78 2.17
CA VAL A 24 -12.66 5.26 3.17
C VAL A 24 -11.86 6.43 2.61
N LYS A 25 -11.41 7.33 3.49
CA LYS A 25 -10.66 8.53 3.08
C LYS A 25 -9.16 8.31 2.95
N LYS A 26 -8.62 7.30 3.64
CA LYS A 26 -7.19 7.02 3.74
C LYS A 26 -6.92 5.52 3.66
N LEU A 27 -5.89 5.13 2.91
CA LEU A 27 -5.42 3.74 2.79
C LEU A 27 -3.94 3.67 3.19
N ALA A 28 -3.66 3.03 4.33
CA ALA A 28 -2.30 2.78 4.80
C ALA A 28 -1.83 1.41 4.32
N ILE A 29 -0.82 1.35 3.46
CA ILE A 29 -0.25 0.10 2.94
C ILE A 29 1.00 -0.26 3.73
N PHE A 30 0.97 -1.41 4.38
CA PHE A 30 2.05 -1.93 5.21
C PHE A 30 2.29 -3.42 4.89
N HIS A 31 3.28 -4.01 5.55
CA HIS A 31 3.64 -5.43 5.37
C HIS A 31 4.10 -5.75 3.94
N HIS A 32 4.97 -4.89 3.40
CA HIS A 32 5.58 -5.09 2.09
C HIS A 32 6.52 -6.31 2.10
N GLU A 33 6.86 -6.77 0.90
CA GLU A 33 7.74 -7.91 0.70
C GLU A 33 9.16 -7.60 1.23
N PRO A 34 9.78 -8.47 2.05
CA PRO A 34 11.03 -8.13 2.74
C PRO A 34 12.24 -7.80 1.84
N ASN A 35 12.21 -8.15 0.55
CA ASN A 35 13.29 -7.83 -0.39
C ASN A 35 13.00 -6.55 -1.21
N HIS A 36 11.93 -5.82 -0.91
CA HIS A 36 11.71 -4.47 -1.45
C HIS A 36 12.57 -3.48 -0.66
N CYS A 37 13.41 -2.74 -1.37
CA CYS A 37 14.22 -1.66 -0.79
C CYS A 37 13.46 -0.34 -0.74
N ASP A 38 14.04 0.66 -0.06
CA ASP A 38 13.46 1.99 0.09
C ASP A 38 13.11 2.65 -1.25
N ASP A 39 14.03 2.64 -2.23
CA ASP A 39 13.77 3.20 -3.57
C ASP A 39 12.55 2.56 -4.25
N PHE A 40 12.36 1.25 -4.08
CA PHE A 40 11.20 0.56 -4.62
C PHE A 40 9.92 1.04 -3.95
N LEU A 41 9.92 1.16 -2.62
CA LEU A 41 8.76 1.56 -1.84
C LEU A 41 8.40 3.03 -2.06
N ASP A 42 9.39 3.90 -2.26
CA ASP A 42 9.17 5.31 -2.57
C ASP A 42 8.56 5.49 -3.96
N ASN A 43 9.01 4.73 -4.96
CA ASN A 43 8.36 4.72 -6.28
C ASN A 43 6.94 4.17 -6.21
N LEU A 44 6.73 3.09 -5.47
CA LEU A 44 5.39 2.52 -5.26
C LEU A 44 4.45 3.50 -4.54
N ALA A 45 4.97 4.32 -3.61
CA ALA A 45 4.19 5.35 -2.94
C ALA A 45 3.68 6.44 -3.91
N VAL A 46 4.46 6.76 -4.95
CA VAL A 46 4.00 7.65 -6.02
C VAL A 46 2.90 6.98 -6.84
N GLU A 47 3.15 5.75 -7.32
CA GLU A 47 2.19 5.00 -8.15
C GLU A 47 0.84 4.82 -7.47
N VAL A 48 0.83 4.42 -6.19
CA VAL A 48 -0.44 4.19 -5.48
C VAL A 48 -1.20 5.50 -5.23
N LYS A 49 -0.48 6.60 -4.98
CA LYS A 49 -1.10 7.91 -4.74
C LYS A 49 -1.75 8.46 -6.01
N GLU A 50 -1.16 8.21 -7.18
CA GLU A 50 -1.76 8.58 -8.47
C GLU A 50 -3.09 7.85 -8.72
N VAL A 51 -3.23 6.62 -8.23
CA VAL A 51 -4.47 5.83 -8.37
C VAL A 51 -5.48 6.19 -7.27
N PHE A 52 -5.03 6.40 -6.04
CA PHE A 52 -5.86 6.76 -4.90
C PHE A 52 -5.16 7.81 -4.03
N ASP A 53 -5.59 9.07 -4.13
CA ASP A 53 -4.92 10.22 -3.48
C ASP A 53 -4.76 10.06 -1.95
N GLY A 54 -5.66 9.33 -1.30
CA GLY A 54 -5.61 9.01 0.12
C GLY A 54 -4.68 7.86 0.51
N ALA A 55 -4.00 7.21 -0.44
CA ALA A 55 -3.12 6.08 -0.18
C ALA A 55 -1.69 6.52 0.14
N PHE A 56 -1.02 5.75 0.99
CA PHE A 56 0.41 5.92 1.28
C PHE A 56 1.06 4.61 1.72
N ILE A 57 2.36 4.46 1.42
CA ILE A 57 3.18 3.40 2.00
C ILE A 57 3.61 3.81 3.40
N VAL A 58 3.39 2.94 4.38
CA VAL A 58 3.75 3.19 5.78
C VAL A 58 5.26 3.00 5.96
N LYS A 59 5.88 3.89 6.73
CA LYS A 59 7.30 3.81 7.12
C LYS A 59 7.42 3.51 8.62
N GLU A 60 8.56 2.93 9.03
CA GLU A 60 8.83 2.70 10.45
C GLU A 60 8.75 4.03 11.23
N GLY A 61 8.09 4.00 12.40
CA GLY A 61 7.91 5.18 13.23
C GLY A 61 6.90 6.22 12.70
N MET A 62 6.21 5.95 11.59
CA MET A 62 5.21 6.88 11.04
C MET A 62 4.02 7.04 11.97
N ILE A 63 3.69 8.29 12.30
CA ILE A 63 2.51 8.66 13.10
C ILE A 63 1.46 9.27 12.16
N VAL A 64 0.24 8.75 12.21
CA VAL A 64 -0.87 9.22 11.38
C VAL A 64 -1.97 9.77 12.28
N THR A 65 -2.34 11.03 12.06
CA THR A 65 -3.51 11.64 12.71
C THR A 65 -4.78 11.22 11.97
N VAL A 66 -5.75 10.74 12.74
CA VAL A 66 -7.10 10.41 12.29
C VAL A 66 -8.03 11.51 12.79
N ASN A 67 -8.73 12.17 11.87
CA ASN A 67 -9.70 13.23 12.15
C ASN A 67 -11.11 12.68 11.95
#